data_AF-A0A1G6U664-F1
#
_entry.id   AF-A0A1G6U664-F1
#
_cell.length_a   1.000
_cell.length_b   1.000
_cell.length_c   1.000
_cell.angle_alpha   90.00
_cell.angle_beta   90.00
_cell.angle_gamma   90.00
#
_symmetry.space_group_name_H-M   'P 1'
#
loop_
_entity.id
_entity.type
_entity.pdbx_description
1 polymer ?
#
loop_
_entity_poly.entity_id
_entity_poly.type
_entity_poly.pdbx_seq_one_letter_code
_entity_poly.pdbx_strand_id
1 'polypeptide(L)' 'MALTATAFDADRIAAAASFHGGNLATKPCGGPHLQVAEIKGEIYVAVADNDGSYPPCETL' A
#
# COMPACT_ATOMS: atom_id res chain seq x y z
N MET A 1 4.17 -2.52 4.95
CA MET A 1 5.57 -2.96 4.78
C MET A 1 5.95 -3.03 3.31
N ALA A 2 5.32 -3.90 2.49
CA ALA A 2 5.67 -4.05 1.07
C ALA A 2 5.59 -2.73 0.27
N LEU A 3 4.51 -1.95 0.48
CA LEU A 3 4.31 -0.67 -0.22
C LEU A 3 5.44 0.34 0.05
N THR A 4 5.78 0.53 1.33
CA THR A 4 6.86 1.43 1.75
C THR A 4 8.24 0.99 1.25
N ALA A 5 8.53 -0.31 1.31
CA ALA A 5 9.82 -0.83 0.81
C ALA A 5 9.97 -0.59 -0.70
N THR A 6 8.89 -0.77 -1.47
CA THR A 6 8.91 -0.55 -2.92
C THR A 6 9.11 0.92 -3.28
N ALA A 7 8.56 1.84 -2.49
CA ALA A 7 8.81 3.26 -2.67
C ALA A 7 10.25 3.64 -2.29
N PHE A 8 10.81 3.06 -1.24
CA PHE A 8 12.15 3.39 -0.75
C PHE A 8 13.28 2.88 -1.67
N ASP A 9 13.14 1.67 -2.20
CA ASP A 9 14.10 1.03 -3.12
C ASP A 9 13.53 0.94 -4.55
N ALA A 10 12.90 2.03 -5.02
CA ALA A 10 12.15 2.05 -6.29
C ALA A 10 12.98 1.69 -7.53
N ASP A 11 14.29 1.92 -7.52
CA ASP A 11 15.20 1.55 -8.62
C ASP A 11 15.61 0.07 -8.61
N ARG A 12 15.26 -0.67 -7.55
CA ARG A 12 15.70 -2.06 -7.35
C ARG A 12 14.55 -3.05 -7.29
N ILE A 13 13.35 -2.60 -6.92
CA ILE A 13 12.17 -3.44 -6.77
C ILE A 13 11.25 -3.26 -7.97
N ALA A 14 11.23 -4.25 -8.86
CA ALA A 14 10.38 -4.25 -10.05
C ALA A 14 8.91 -4.60 -9.75
N ALA A 15 8.65 -5.38 -8.68
CA ALA A 15 7.30 -5.73 -8.27
C ALA A 15 7.22 -6.06 -6.78
N ALA A 16 6.07 -5.79 -6.16
CA ALA A 16 5.74 -6.25 -4.82
C ALA A 16 4.25 -6.59 -4.67
N ALA A 17 3.95 -7.49 -3.73
CA ALA A 17 2.59 -7.86 -3.38
C ALA A 17 2.33 -7.62 -1.89
N SER A 18 1.15 -7.10 -1.56
CA SER A 18 0.67 -6.92 -0.20
C SER A 18 -0.65 -7.64 -0.01
N PHE A 19 -0.64 -8.71 0.79
CA PHE A 19 -1.83 -9.45 1.20
C PHE A 19 -2.21 -9.02 2.61
N HIS A 20 -3.49 -8.74 2.85
CA HIS A 20 -3.97 -8.25 4.15
C HIS A 20 -3.18 -7.02 4.66
N GLY A 21 -2.83 -6.13 3.72
CA GLY A 21 -2.08 -4.92 4.03
C GLY A 21 -2.94 -3.91 4.77
N GLY A 22 -2.90 -3.93 6.10
CA GLY A 22 -3.55 -2.92 6.94
C GLY A 22 -2.82 -1.58 6.91
N ASN A 23 -3.56 -0.49 7.19
CA ASN A 23 -3.03 0.88 7.33
C ASN A 23 -2.29 1.43 6.09
N LEU A 24 -2.61 0.96 4.88
CA LEU A 24 -1.97 1.47 3.66
C LEU A 24 -2.34 2.93 3.36
N ALA A 25 -3.58 3.31 3.65
CA ALA A 25 -4.10 4.67 3.52
C ALA A 25 -4.70 5.13 4.85
N THR A 26 -3.96 5.96 5.60
CA THR A 26 -4.37 6.47 6.91
C THR A 26 -4.15 7.98 6.99
N LYS A 27 -4.97 8.68 7.79
CA LYS A 27 -4.91 10.15 7.94
C LYS A 27 -3.58 10.72 8.49
N PRO A 28 -2.79 10.04 9.35
CA PRO A 28 -1.54 10.59 9.86
C PRO A 28 -0.50 10.90 8.77
N CYS A 29 0.23 11.99 8.95
CA CYS A 29 1.37 12.34 8.10
C CYS A 29 2.42 11.21 8.13
N GLY A 30 2.74 10.66 6.96
CA GLY A 30 3.74 9.59 6.80
C GLY A 30 3.19 8.21 6.42
N GLY A 31 1.88 8.07 6.17
CA GLY A 31 1.31 6.80 5.73
C GLY A 31 1.88 6.29 4.39
N PRO A 32 1.85 4.96 4.12
CA PRO A 32 2.44 4.37 2.91
C PRO A 32 1.91 4.97 1.59
N HIS A 33 0.62 5.30 1.55
CA HIS A 33 -0.04 5.96 0.42
C HIS A 33 0.62 7.28 -0.04
N LEU A 34 1.30 8.01 0.85
CA LEU A 34 1.94 9.30 0.50
C LEU A 34 3.18 9.12 -0.37
N GLN A 35 3.78 7.93 -0.37
CA GLN A 35 5.01 7.62 -1.11
C GLN A 35 4.73 6.83 -2.39
N VAL A 36 3.47 6.62 -2.76
CA VAL A 36 3.09 5.80 -3.93
C VAL A 36 3.61 6.42 -5.23
N ALA A 37 3.73 7.74 -5.29
CA ALA A 37 4.28 8.44 -6.46
C ALA A 37 5.74 8.09 -6.76
N GLU A 38 6.50 7.61 -5.76
CA GLU A 38 7.91 7.22 -5.93
C GLU A 38 8.08 5.80 -6.49
N ILE A 39 7.00 5.00 -6.52
CA ILE A 39 7.05 3.61 -6.96
C ILE A 39 7.20 3.56 -8.49
N LYS A 40 8.25 2.88 -8.95
CA LYS A 40 8.52 2.62 -10.38
C LYS A 40 8.08 1.22 -10.84
N GLY A 41 8.00 0.28 -9.89
CA GLY A 41 7.58 -1.11 -10.14
C GLY A 41 6.07 -1.31 -10.07
N GLU A 42 5.63 -2.55 -10.23
CA GLU A 42 4.22 -2.93 -10.11
C GLU A 42 3.86 -3.35 -8.69
N ILE A 43 2.65 -2.97 -8.24
CA ILE A 43 2.12 -3.36 -6.94
C ILE A 43 0.83 -4.14 -7.11
N TYR A 44 0.77 -5.31 -6.46
CA TYR A 44 -0.47 -6.04 -6.26
C TYR A 44 -0.94 -5.91 -4.81
N VAL A 45 -2.19 -5.47 -4.61
CA VAL A 45 -2.82 -5.43 -3.29
C VAL A 45 -4.02 -6.36 -3.29
N ALA A 46 -4.05 -7.30 -2.35
CA ALA A 46 -5.16 -8.22 -2.15
C ALA A 46 -5.61 -8.22 -0.71
N VAL A 47 -6.93 -8.26 -0.55
CA VAL A 47 -7.64 -8.21 0.74
C VAL A 47 -8.82 -9.17 0.68
N ALA A 48 -9.21 -9.72 1.83
CA ALA A 48 -10.43 -10.50 1.94
C ALA A 48 -11.62 -9.60 2.30
N ASP A 49 -12.82 -9.96 1.84
CA ASP A 49 -14.04 -9.16 2.05
C ASP A 49 -14.33 -8.84 3.53
N ASN A 50 -13.95 -9.73 4.45
CA ASN A 50 -14.18 -9.59 5.88
C ASN A 50 -12.89 -9.23 6.67
N ASP A 51 -11.93 -8.59 6.01
CA ASP A 51 -10.71 -8.11 6.62
C ASP A 51 -10.92 -6.74 7.31
N GLY A 52 -11.03 -6.74 8.63
CA GLY A 52 -11.23 -5.53 9.42
C GLY A 52 -10.04 -4.56 9.46
N SER A 53 -8.90 -4.92 8.87
CA SER A 53 -7.75 -4.01 8.74
C SER A 53 -7.86 -3.06 7.54
N TYR A 54 -8.80 -3.32 6.63
CA TYR A 54 -9.08 -2.49 5.47
C TYR A 54 -10.40 -1.74 5.69
N PRO A 55 -10.38 -0.40 5.81
CA PRO A 55 -11.62 0.34 6.00
C PRO A 55 -12.54 0.16 4.77
N PRO A 56 -13.87 0.11 4.96
CA PRO A 56 -14.80 0.09 3.84
C PRO A 56 -14.57 1.30 2.94
N CYS A 57 -14.85 1.15 1.63
CA CYS A 57 -14.82 2.25 0.68
C CYS A 57 -15.61 3.43 1.27
N GLU A 58 -14.96 4.58 1.44
CA GLU A 58 -15.67 5.83 1.71
C GLU A 58 -16.43 6.17 0.42
N THR A 59 -17.74 5.95 0.40
CA THR A 59 -18.63 6.51 -0.62
C THR A 59 -18.56 8.03 -0.52
N LEU A 60 -18.17 8.69 -1.62
CA LEU A 60 -18.23 10.14 -1.80
C LEU A 60 -19.67 10.68 -1.63
#